data_AF-A0A2J6SS47-F1
#
_entry.id   AF-A0A2J6SS47-F1
#
_cell.length_a   1.000
_cell.length_b   1.000
_cell.length_c   1.000
_cell.angle_alpha   90.00
_cell.angle_beta   90.00
_cell.angle_gamma   90.00
#
_symmetry.space_group_name_H-M   'P 1'
#
loop_
_entity.id
_entity.type
_entity.pdbx_description
1 polymer ?
#
loop_
_entity_poly.entity_id
_entity_poly.type
_entity_poly.pdbx_seq_one_letter_code
_entity_poly.pdbx_strand_id
1 'polypeptide(L)'
;MHISLLPISLLVARALADGAAIVAAMTTIGNATVKLNSTVSSFPDNPLLDLLDVGGLLTDSISLLNDINAATHIAQASANLTLLEAISLAQSTISLASMVESTLTNIVNSKPKFDKLVVVSPVILLNLKSEKSATDSFGAAVVAKVPAALQATAQNLLAPIDDAFNSAIATYGEFAL
;
A
#
# COMPACT_ATOMS: atom_id res chain seq x y z
N MET A 1 41.01 31.81 4.16
CA MET A 1 40.07 30.85 4.77
C MET A 1 39.03 30.50 3.72
N HIS A 2 39.27 29.45 2.92
CA HIS A 2 38.31 29.03 1.89
C HIS A 2 37.23 28.18 2.54
N ILE A 3 36.03 28.74 2.68
CA ILE A 3 34.86 27.97 3.06
C ILE A 3 34.51 27.09 1.86
N SER A 4 34.82 25.80 1.96
CA SER A 4 34.47 24.81 0.95
C SER A 4 32.93 24.67 0.93
N LEU A 5 32.28 25.29 -0.05
CA LEU A 5 30.81 25.30 -0.25
C LEU A 5 30.24 23.95 -0.73
N LEU A 6 31.03 22.87 -0.66
CA LEU A 6 30.79 21.60 -1.32
C LEU A 6 30.22 20.42 -0.48
N PRO A 7 29.46 20.58 0.62
CA PRO A 7 28.67 19.45 1.11
C PRO A 7 27.14 19.66 1.11
N ILE A 8 26.61 20.88 1.10
CA ILE A 8 25.16 21.10 1.33
C ILE A 8 24.33 20.88 0.06
N SER A 9 24.80 21.35 -1.10
CA SER A 9 24.07 21.23 -2.36
C SER A 9 23.90 19.78 -2.82
N LEU A 10 24.90 18.91 -2.57
CA LEU A 10 24.84 17.49 -2.92
C LEU A 10 23.86 16.73 -2.01
N LEU A 11 23.76 17.08 -0.72
CA LEU A 11 22.79 16.46 0.19
C LEU A 11 21.35 16.82 -0.19
N VAL A 12 21.08 18.08 -0.53
CA VAL A 12 19.74 18.53 -0.96
C VAL A 12 19.33 17.88 -2.28
N ALA A 13 20.25 17.77 -3.25
CA ALA A 13 19.96 17.10 -4.53
C ALA A 13 19.67 15.60 -4.37
N ARG A 14 20.37 14.93 -3.44
CA ARG A 14 20.10 13.53 -3.10
C ARG A 14 18.76 13.33 -2.44
N ALA A 15 18.43 14.16 -1.44
CA ALA A 15 17.10 14.13 -0.81
C ALA A 15 16.01 14.25 -1.88
N LEU A 16 16.05 15.30 -2.72
CA LEU A 16 15.07 15.54 -3.80
C LEU A 16 14.86 14.34 -4.74
N ALA A 17 15.94 13.64 -5.10
CA ALA A 17 15.85 12.44 -5.92
C ALA A 17 15.19 11.26 -5.17
N ASP A 18 15.49 11.12 -3.88
CA ASP A 18 14.96 10.06 -3.02
C ASP A 18 13.49 10.27 -2.68
N GLY A 19 13.05 11.51 -2.40
CA GLY A 19 11.64 11.82 -2.21
C GLY A 19 10.81 11.54 -3.47
N ALA A 20 11.34 11.89 -4.65
CA ALA A 20 10.72 11.55 -5.92
C ALA A 20 10.66 10.03 -6.16
N ALA A 21 11.69 9.28 -5.75
CA ALA A 21 11.70 7.82 -5.86
C ALA A 21 10.63 7.17 -4.98
N ILE A 22 10.43 7.64 -3.74
CA ILE A 22 9.35 7.15 -2.88
C ILE A 22 7.98 7.48 -3.50
N VAL A 23 7.77 8.70 -4.00
CA VAL A 23 6.51 9.09 -4.68
C VAL A 23 6.24 8.24 -5.93
N ALA A 24 7.28 7.91 -6.70
CA ALA A 24 7.15 7.01 -7.84
C ALA A 24 6.75 5.60 -7.40
N ALA A 25 7.36 5.08 -6.32
CA ALA A 25 6.98 3.79 -5.75
C ALA A 25 5.53 3.76 -5.26
N MET A 26 5.05 4.83 -4.62
CA MET A 26 3.64 4.97 -4.23
C MET A 26 2.69 5.00 -5.43
N THR A 27 3.11 5.62 -6.54
CA THR A 27 2.34 5.57 -7.79
C THR A 27 2.24 4.13 -8.31
N THR A 28 3.33 3.35 -8.28
CA THR A 28 3.32 1.94 -8.66
C THR A 28 2.36 1.13 -7.78
N ILE A 29 2.43 1.29 -6.45
CA ILE A 29 1.49 0.65 -5.52
C ILE A 29 0.06 1.06 -5.86
N GLY A 30 -0.22 2.35 -6.06
CA GLY A 30 -1.55 2.84 -6.44
C GLY A 30 -2.09 2.19 -7.71
N ASN A 31 -1.26 2.04 -8.73
CA ASN A 31 -1.64 1.36 -9.97
C ASN A 31 -1.93 -0.14 -9.74
N ALA A 32 -1.11 -0.83 -8.95
CA ALA A 32 -1.34 -2.23 -8.60
C ALA A 32 -2.64 -2.40 -7.78
N THR A 33 -2.90 -1.49 -6.83
CA THR A 33 -4.15 -1.43 -6.06
C THR A 33 -5.37 -1.24 -6.96
N VAL A 34 -5.31 -0.30 -7.92
CA VAL A 34 -6.39 -0.08 -8.90
C VAL A 34 -6.61 -1.30 -9.79
N LYS A 35 -5.53 -1.99 -10.19
CA LYS A 35 -5.63 -3.22 -10.98
C LYS A 35 -6.30 -4.33 -10.18
N LEU A 36 -5.85 -4.59 -8.95
CA LEU A 36 -6.49 -5.55 -8.04
C LEU A 36 -7.97 -5.22 -7.84
N ASN A 37 -8.30 -3.94 -7.59
CA ASN A 37 -9.69 -3.49 -7.44
C ASN A 37 -10.55 -3.78 -8.67
N SER A 38 -9.98 -3.59 -9.87
CA SER A 38 -10.66 -3.89 -11.13
C SER A 38 -10.95 -5.39 -11.26
N THR A 39 -9.98 -6.23 -10.89
CA THR A 39 -10.12 -7.70 -10.86
C THR A 39 -11.16 -8.15 -9.83
N VAL A 40 -11.18 -7.56 -8.63
CA VAL A 40 -12.19 -7.83 -7.59
C VAL A 40 -13.59 -7.42 -8.06
N SER A 41 -13.71 -6.25 -8.69
CA SER A 41 -15.00 -5.71 -9.13
C SER A 41 -15.56 -6.47 -10.32
N SER A 42 -14.69 -6.96 -11.21
CA SER A 42 -15.06 -7.77 -12.36
C SER A 42 -15.18 -9.27 -12.05
N PHE A 43 -14.91 -9.70 -10.80
CA PHE A 43 -14.95 -11.10 -10.43
C PHE A 43 -16.32 -11.71 -10.76
N PRO A 44 -16.37 -12.85 -11.47
CA PRO A 44 -17.62 -13.39 -12.00
C PRO A 44 -18.61 -13.69 -10.87
N ASP A 45 -19.87 -13.39 -11.12
CA ASP A 45 -20.97 -13.74 -10.22
C ASP A 45 -21.89 -14.74 -10.92
N ASN A 46 -21.42 -15.98 -11.02
CA ASN A 46 -22.15 -17.06 -11.68
C ASN A 46 -22.10 -18.35 -10.83
N PRO A 47 -23.03 -19.29 -11.03
CA PRO A 47 -23.10 -20.51 -10.21
C PRO A 47 -22.08 -21.59 -10.60
N LEU A 48 -21.29 -21.39 -11.67
CA LEU A 48 -20.32 -22.34 -12.21
C LEU A 48 -18.87 -21.88 -11.99
N LEU A 49 -18.63 -21.05 -10.96
CA LEU A 49 -17.29 -20.61 -10.58
C LEU A 49 -16.36 -21.81 -10.34
N ASP A 50 -15.12 -21.69 -10.80
CA ASP A 50 -14.05 -22.65 -10.51
C ASP A 50 -12.78 -21.97 -9.97
N LEU A 51 -11.74 -22.77 -9.68
CA LEU A 51 -10.47 -22.26 -9.16
C LEU A 51 -9.60 -21.56 -10.22
N LEU A 52 -9.94 -21.65 -11.50
CA LEU A 52 -9.23 -20.91 -12.56
C LEU A 52 -9.69 -19.45 -12.56
N ASP A 53 -10.94 -19.17 -12.18
CA ASP A 53 -11.50 -17.81 -12.07
C ASP A 53 -10.75 -16.93 -11.05
N VAL A 54 -10.07 -17.53 -10.06
CA VAL A 54 -9.32 -16.79 -9.03
C VAL A 54 -7.88 -16.43 -9.44
N GLY A 55 -7.40 -16.93 -10.58
CA GLY A 55 -6.00 -16.73 -11.00
C GLY A 55 -5.59 -15.26 -11.12
N GLY A 56 -6.50 -14.41 -11.62
CA GLY A 56 -6.28 -12.96 -11.72
C GLY A 56 -6.12 -12.30 -10.36
N LEU A 57 -6.99 -12.64 -9.39
CA LEU A 57 -6.93 -12.09 -8.03
C LEU A 57 -5.61 -12.39 -7.35
N LEU A 58 -5.16 -13.65 -7.42
CA LEU A 58 -3.91 -14.08 -6.82
C LEU A 58 -2.71 -13.38 -7.47
N THR A 59 -2.71 -13.28 -8.80
CA THR A 59 -1.63 -12.62 -9.55
C THR A 59 -1.51 -11.14 -9.17
N ASP A 60 -2.64 -10.43 -9.13
CA ASP A 60 -2.65 -9.00 -8.83
C ASP A 60 -2.30 -8.72 -7.36
N SER A 61 -2.79 -9.54 -6.42
CA SER A 61 -2.42 -9.44 -4.99
C SER A 61 -0.94 -9.73 -4.75
N ILE A 62 -0.36 -10.75 -5.40
CA ILE A 62 1.08 -11.02 -5.31
C ILE A 62 1.90 -9.86 -5.91
N SER A 63 1.46 -9.30 -7.04
CA SER A 63 2.11 -8.12 -7.64
C SER A 63 2.09 -6.94 -6.68
N LEU A 64 0.92 -6.62 -6.10
CA LEU A 64 0.77 -5.54 -5.12
C LEU A 64 1.69 -5.75 -3.92
N LEU A 65 1.72 -6.96 -3.34
CA LEU A 65 2.60 -7.29 -2.22
C LEU A 65 4.09 -7.08 -2.59
N ASN A 66 4.51 -7.51 -3.77
CA ASN A 66 5.87 -7.31 -4.25
C ASN A 66 6.21 -5.83 -4.43
N ASP A 67 5.28 -5.04 -4.98
CA ASP A 67 5.46 -3.60 -5.18
C ASP A 67 5.58 -2.86 -3.84
N ILE A 68 4.80 -3.25 -2.81
CA ILE A 68 4.90 -2.68 -1.45
C ILE A 68 6.27 -3.04 -0.81
N ASN A 69 6.73 -4.28 -0.97
CA ASN A 69 8.04 -4.69 -0.44
C ASN A 69 9.19 -3.96 -1.16
N ALA A 70 9.11 -3.80 -2.48
CA ALA A 70 10.08 -3.03 -3.24
C ALA A 70 10.10 -1.55 -2.80
N ALA A 71 8.92 -0.94 -2.62
CA ALA A 71 8.78 0.42 -2.11
C ALA A 71 9.36 0.58 -0.69
N THR A 72 9.21 -0.43 0.16
CA THR A 72 9.82 -0.47 1.49
C THR A 72 11.34 -0.38 1.39
N HIS A 73 11.97 -1.15 0.50
CA HIS A 73 13.41 -1.08 0.29
C HIS A 73 13.87 0.26 -0.27
N ILE A 74 13.12 0.85 -1.20
CA ILE A 74 13.38 2.21 -1.71
C ILE A 74 13.35 3.20 -0.55
N ALA A 75 12.27 3.22 0.22
CA ALA A 75 12.11 4.12 1.35
C ALA A 75 13.21 3.92 2.40
N GLN A 76 13.64 2.69 2.70
CA GLN A 76 14.75 2.43 3.63
C GLN A 76 16.09 2.99 3.13
N ALA A 77 16.37 2.86 1.83
CA ALA A 77 17.60 3.32 1.19
C ALA A 77 17.67 4.84 0.99
N SER A 78 16.52 5.52 0.96
CA SER A 78 16.41 6.97 0.79
C SER A 78 17.08 7.78 1.90
N ALA A 79 17.58 8.96 1.56
CA ALA A 79 17.95 9.98 2.52
C ALA A 79 16.71 10.52 3.29
N ASN A 80 16.97 11.26 4.37
CA ASN A 80 15.90 11.98 5.06
C ASN A 80 15.33 13.05 4.13
N LEU A 81 14.01 13.17 4.14
CA LEU A 81 13.26 14.10 3.30
C LEU A 81 13.42 15.53 3.80
N THR A 82 13.41 16.46 2.86
CA THR A 82 13.18 17.87 3.16
C THR A 82 11.71 18.11 3.50
N LEU A 83 11.41 19.29 4.06
CA LEU A 83 10.03 19.70 4.36
C LEU A 83 9.12 19.69 3.12
N LEU A 84 9.63 20.19 1.97
CA LEU A 84 8.84 20.24 0.73
C LEU A 84 8.51 18.85 0.20
N GLU A 85 9.46 17.91 0.29
CA GLU A 85 9.23 16.53 -0.12
C GLU A 85 8.26 15.81 0.80
N ALA A 86 8.36 16.03 2.11
CA ALA A 86 7.41 15.48 3.07
C ALA A 86 5.97 15.97 2.79
N ILE A 87 5.79 17.22 2.35
CA ILE A 87 4.48 17.76 1.93
C ILE A 87 3.98 17.05 0.67
N SER A 88 4.82 16.90 -0.36
CA SER A 88 4.45 16.15 -1.58
C SER A 88 4.06 14.71 -1.25
N LEU A 89 4.79 14.09 -0.33
CA LEU A 89 4.56 12.72 0.09
C LEU A 89 3.25 12.56 0.88
N ALA A 90 2.89 13.54 1.70
CA ALA A 90 1.61 13.56 2.40
C ALA A 90 0.43 13.52 1.41
N GLN A 91 0.49 14.29 0.31
CA GLN A 91 -0.56 14.28 -0.71
C GLN A 91 -0.66 12.92 -1.42
N SER A 92 0.47 12.29 -1.76
CA SER A 92 0.49 10.94 -2.33
C SER A 92 -0.05 9.90 -1.36
N THR A 93 0.22 10.06 -0.05
CA THR A 93 -0.30 9.18 1.01
C THR A 93 -1.82 9.25 1.11
N ILE A 94 -2.40 10.46 1.11
CA ILE A 94 -3.86 10.65 1.14
C ILE A 94 -4.53 10.01 -0.08
N SER A 95 -3.95 10.20 -1.28
CA SER A 95 -4.45 9.58 -2.51
C SER A 95 -4.41 8.06 -2.44
N LEU A 96 -3.28 7.50 -1.98
CA LEU A 96 -3.12 6.06 -1.82
C LEU A 96 -4.09 5.49 -0.78
N ALA A 97 -4.31 6.18 0.34
CA ALA A 97 -5.27 5.77 1.36
C ALA A 97 -6.68 5.61 0.78
N SER A 98 -7.14 6.59 0.00
CA SER A 98 -8.45 6.52 -0.67
C SER A 98 -8.56 5.35 -1.65
N MET A 99 -7.49 5.05 -2.41
CA MET A 99 -7.47 3.90 -3.32
C MET A 99 -7.51 2.57 -2.56
N VAL A 100 -6.77 2.45 -1.46
CA VAL A 100 -6.75 1.25 -0.62
C VAL A 100 -8.11 1.04 0.05
N GLU A 101 -8.70 2.07 0.66
CA GLU A 101 -10.04 2.03 1.25
C GLU A 101 -11.11 1.56 0.26
N SER A 102 -11.12 2.12 -0.95
CA SER A 102 -12.05 1.73 -2.01
C SER A 102 -11.88 0.26 -2.41
N THR A 103 -10.62 -0.19 -2.55
CA THR A 103 -10.29 -1.57 -2.92
C THR A 103 -10.71 -2.56 -1.84
N LEU A 104 -10.39 -2.28 -0.58
CA LEU A 104 -10.76 -3.12 0.56
C LEU A 104 -12.27 -3.17 0.76
N THR A 105 -12.98 -2.06 0.53
CA THR A 105 -14.44 -2.02 0.53
C THR A 105 -15.02 -2.93 -0.54
N ASN A 106 -14.47 -2.91 -1.76
CA ASN A 106 -14.91 -3.80 -2.83
C ASN A 106 -14.57 -5.26 -2.57
N ILE A 107 -13.43 -5.55 -1.95
CA ILE A 107 -13.08 -6.90 -1.48
C ILE A 107 -14.11 -7.39 -0.47
N VAL A 108 -14.49 -6.57 0.51
CA VAL A 108 -15.56 -6.89 1.48
C VAL A 108 -16.89 -7.15 0.77
N ASN A 109 -17.31 -6.26 -0.13
CA ASN A 109 -18.56 -6.40 -0.87
C ASN A 109 -18.61 -7.64 -1.78
N SER A 110 -17.46 -8.09 -2.28
CA SER A 110 -17.34 -9.29 -3.11
C SER A 110 -17.28 -10.59 -2.31
N LYS A 111 -17.23 -10.54 -0.97
CA LYS A 111 -17.17 -11.73 -0.11
C LYS A 111 -18.24 -12.79 -0.46
N PRO A 112 -19.53 -12.47 -0.70
CA PRO A 112 -20.53 -13.48 -1.07
C PRO A 112 -20.21 -14.22 -2.38
N LYS A 113 -19.48 -13.59 -3.31
CA LYS A 113 -19.02 -14.24 -4.55
C LYS A 113 -17.89 -15.21 -4.26
N PHE A 114 -16.93 -14.81 -3.43
CA PHE A 114 -15.78 -15.64 -3.06
C PHE A 114 -16.19 -16.82 -2.17
N ASP A 115 -17.17 -16.63 -1.28
CA ASP A 115 -17.67 -17.71 -0.40
C ASP A 115 -18.32 -18.88 -1.18
N LYS A 116 -18.71 -18.67 -2.45
CA LYS A 116 -19.13 -19.76 -3.34
C LYS A 116 -18.00 -20.76 -3.60
N LEU A 117 -16.76 -20.32 -3.46
CA LEU A 117 -15.55 -21.12 -3.54
C LEU A 117 -14.94 -21.23 -2.14
N VAL A 118 -15.32 -22.27 -1.40
CA VAL A 118 -15.01 -22.46 0.05
C VAL A 118 -13.54 -22.21 0.42
N VAL A 119 -12.60 -22.51 -0.48
CA VAL A 119 -11.16 -22.34 -0.25
C VAL A 119 -10.63 -20.91 -0.46
N VAL A 120 -11.41 -20.01 -1.06
CA VAL A 120 -10.94 -18.68 -1.50
C VAL A 120 -10.94 -17.67 -0.35
N SER A 121 -11.97 -17.65 0.49
CA SER A 121 -12.05 -16.70 1.62
C SER A 121 -10.89 -16.84 2.62
N PRO A 122 -10.43 -18.06 3.01
CA PRO A 122 -9.21 -18.22 3.80
C PRO A 122 -7.94 -17.68 3.11
N VAL A 123 -7.86 -17.80 1.79
CA VAL A 123 -6.71 -17.29 1.01
C VAL A 123 -6.73 -15.76 0.95
N ILE A 124 -7.90 -15.15 0.74
CA ILE A 124 -8.06 -13.70 0.80
C ILE A 124 -7.69 -13.17 2.18
N LEU A 125 -8.12 -13.84 3.26
CA LEU A 125 -7.73 -13.46 4.62
C LEU A 125 -6.21 -13.48 4.83
N LEU A 126 -5.53 -14.50 4.30
CA LEU A 126 -4.06 -14.60 4.38
C LEU A 126 -3.38 -13.46 3.60
N ASN A 127 -3.88 -13.14 2.41
CA ASN A 127 -3.37 -12.05 1.59
C ASN A 127 -3.58 -10.68 2.27
N LEU A 128 -4.78 -10.42 2.80
CA LEU A 128 -5.08 -9.18 3.54
C LEU A 128 -4.12 -8.96 4.71
N LYS A 129 -3.82 -10.02 5.48
CA LYS A 129 -2.85 -9.94 6.59
C LYS A 129 -1.44 -9.67 6.09
N SER A 130 -1.04 -10.28 4.98
CA SER A 130 0.29 -10.13 4.39
C SER A 130 0.48 -8.73 3.81
N GLU A 131 -0.49 -8.23 3.05
CA GLU A 131 -0.50 -6.88 2.48
C GLU A 131 -0.57 -5.82 3.56
N LYS A 132 -1.37 -6.02 4.63
CA LYS A 132 -1.35 -5.13 5.80
C LYS A 132 0.05 -5.08 6.41
N SER A 133 0.64 -6.23 6.74
CA SER A 133 1.98 -6.27 7.36
C SER A 133 3.05 -5.60 6.50
N ALA A 134 2.98 -5.76 5.18
CA ALA A 134 3.89 -5.10 4.25
C ALA A 134 3.65 -3.59 4.20
N THR A 135 2.38 -3.17 4.21
CA THR A 135 1.97 -1.74 4.25
C THR A 135 2.43 -1.06 5.53
N ASP A 136 2.31 -1.72 6.68
CA ASP A 136 2.80 -1.22 7.98
C ASP A 136 4.32 -1.01 7.92
N SER A 137 5.05 -1.96 7.32
CA SER A 137 6.50 -1.89 7.15
C SER A 137 6.92 -0.75 6.22
N PHE A 138 6.20 -0.58 5.10
CA PHE A 138 6.41 0.53 4.18
C PHE A 138 6.14 1.88 4.84
N GLY A 139 5.00 2.01 5.53
CA GLY A 139 4.61 3.22 6.24
C GLY A 139 5.64 3.61 7.31
N ALA A 140 6.12 2.66 8.10
CA ALA A 140 7.18 2.89 9.08
C ALA A 140 8.49 3.36 8.42
N ALA A 141 8.89 2.74 7.31
CA ALA A 141 10.09 3.14 6.57
C ALA A 141 9.97 4.58 6.04
N VAL A 142 8.80 4.96 5.52
CA VAL A 142 8.52 6.32 5.06
C VAL A 142 8.54 7.32 6.21
N VAL A 143 7.85 7.04 7.32
CA VAL A 143 7.82 7.91 8.51
C VAL A 143 9.23 8.17 9.04
N ALA A 144 10.11 7.16 9.01
CA ALA A 144 11.50 7.32 9.43
C ALA A 144 12.30 8.32 8.57
N LYS A 145 11.88 8.59 7.34
CA LYS A 145 12.51 9.59 6.46
C LYS A 145 11.90 10.98 6.61
N VAL A 146 10.72 11.11 7.21
CA VAL A 146 10.05 12.40 7.44
C VAL A 146 10.79 13.19 8.54
N PRO A 147 10.94 14.53 8.42
CA PRO A 147 11.49 15.37 9.49
C PRO A 147 10.80 15.14 10.83
N ALA A 148 11.58 15.09 11.92
CA ALA A 148 11.07 14.76 13.26
C ALA A 148 9.82 15.55 13.68
N ALA A 149 9.77 16.85 13.34
CA ALA A 149 8.63 17.71 13.65
C ALA A 149 7.31 17.30 12.97
N LEU A 150 7.36 16.45 11.93
CA LEU A 150 6.20 16.00 11.15
C LEU A 150 5.91 14.50 11.31
N GLN A 151 6.72 13.74 12.03
CA GLN A 151 6.55 12.29 12.13
C GLN A 151 5.20 11.88 12.74
N ALA A 152 4.73 12.60 13.77
CA ALA A 152 3.41 12.35 14.35
C ALA A 152 2.28 12.59 13.33
N THR A 153 2.38 13.66 12.53
CA THR A 153 1.43 13.92 11.44
C THR A 153 1.48 12.81 10.39
N ALA A 154 2.68 12.37 10.01
CA ALA A 154 2.85 11.30 9.02
C ALA A 154 2.27 9.96 9.53
N GLN A 155 2.44 9.62 10.81
CA GLN A 155 1.82 8.44 11.42
C GLN A 155 0.29 8.54 11.37
N ASN A 156 -0.28 9.70 11.69
CA ASN A 156 -1.73 9.89 11.65
C ASN A 156 -2.33 9.73 10.25
N LEU A 157 -1.57 10.01 9.19
CA LEU A 157 -2.01 9.78 7.81
C LEU A 157 -2.12 8.30 7.43
N LEU A 158 -1.52 7.39 8.22
CA LEU A 158 -1.60 5.94 7.99
C LEU A 158 -2.84 5.31 8.64
N ALA A 159 -3.43 5.96 9.65
CA ALA A 159 -4.55 5.40 10.41
C ALA A 159 -5.75 4.94 9.55
N PRO A 160 -6.20 5.70 8.52
CA PRO A 160 -7.31 5.25 7.68
C PRO A 160 -6.99 3.97 6.90
N ILE A 161 -5.73 3.78 6.50
CA ILE A 161 -5.27 2.55 5.82
C ILE A 161 -5.33 1.38 6.79
N ASP A 162 -4.82 1.56 8.01
CA ASP A 162 -4.85 0.54 9.06
C ASP A 162 -6.28 0.11 9.39
N ASP A 163 -7.18 1.07 9.58
CA ASP A 163 -8.59 0.82 9.90
C ASP A 163 -9.29 0.05 8.78
N ALA A 164 -9.03 0.40 7.52
CA ALA A 164 -9.59 -0.29 6.36
C ALA A 164 -9.13 -1.75 6.30
N PHE A 165 -7.83 -2.02 6.48
CA PHE A 165 -7.31 -3.39 6.53
C PHE A 165 -7.90 -4.18 7.70
N ASN A 166 -7.96 -3.58 8.90
CA ASN A 166 -8.52 -4.22 10.08
C ASN A 166 -9.99 -4.61 9.87
N SER A 167 -10.79 -3.72 9.28
CA SER A 167 -12.19 -3.99 8.94
C SER A 167 -12.35 -5.14 7.94
N ALA A 168 -11.56 -5.15 6.87
CA ALA A 168 -11.58 -6.24 5.88
C ALA A 168 -11.13 -7.58 6.48
N ILE A 169 -10.05 -7.58 7.27
CA ILE A 169 -9.54 -8.77 7.96
C ILE A 169 -10.58 -9.34 8.92
N ALA A 170 -11.27 -8.48 9.68
CA ALA A 170 -12.35 -8.91 10.58
C ALA A 170 -13.47 -9.61 9.78
N THR A 171 -13.92 -9.00 8.70
CA THR A 171 -14.98 -9.54 7.83
C THR A 171 -14.63 -10.91 7.25
N TYR A 172 -13.38 -11.10 6.80
CA TYR A 172 -12.92 -12.39 6.26
C TYR A 172 -12.52 -13.41 7.34
N GLY A 173 -12.34 -12.96 8.59
CA GLY A 173 -12.14 -13.82 9.75
C GLY A 173 -13.43 -14.44 10.27
N GLU A 174 -14.59 -13.87 9.93
CA GLU A 174 -15.91 -14.44 10.19
C GLU A 174 -16.21 -15.52 9.13
N PHE A 175 -15.96 -16.78 9.48
CA PHE A 175 -16.33 -17.91 8.62
C PHE A 175 -17.83 -18.19 8.75
N ALA A 176 -18.55 -18.22 7.63
CA ALA A 176 -19.90 -18.75 7.59
C ALA A 176 -19.83 -20.26 7.87
N LEU A 177 -20.35 -20.67 9.03
CA LEU A 177 -20.56 -22.08 9.39
C LEU A 177 -21.75 -22.65 8.61
#